data_AF-A0A9E2EUX4-F1
#
_entry.id   AF-A0A9E2EUX4-F1
#
_cell.length_a   1.000
_cell.length_b   1.000
_cell.length_c   1.000
_cell.angle_alpha   90.00
_cell.angle_beta   90.00
_cell.angle_gamma   90.00
#
_symmetry.space_group_name_H-M   'P 1'
#
loop_
_entity.id
_entity.type
_entity.pdbx_description
1 polymer ?
#
loop_
_entity_poly.entity_id
_entity_poly.type
_entity_poly.pdbx_seq_one_letter_code
_entity_poly.pdbx_strand_id
1 'polypeptide(L)'
;MDEQLKNLQPADLDRLGKALITLAQELWVVKDRQRVLEAALAENGITTSELLDGWEPDAALSATLEKDRAALIDSLLNALEQR
;
A
#
# COMPACT_ATOMS: atom_id res chain seq x y z
N MET A 1 12.38 6.15 19.95
CA MET A 1 12.10 6.51 18.53
C MET A 1 12.22 8.01 18.29
N ASP A 2 12.11 8.86 19.33
CA ASP A 2 12.11 10.33 19.18
C ASP A 2 13.46 11.01 18.92
N GLU A 3 14.59 10.32 19.13
CA GLU A 3 15.92 10.93 19.02
C GLU A 3 16.44 11.01 17.58
N GLN A 4 15.95 10.14 16.67
CA GLN A 4 16.37 10.09 15.27
C GLN A 4 15.81 11.24 14.42
N LEU A 5 14.66 11.80 14.79
CA LEU A 5 14.03 12.90 14.05
C LEU A 5 14.75 14.24 14.23
N LYS A 6 15.60 14.39 15.26
CA LYS A 6 16.27 15.65 15.59
C LYS A 6 17.41 16.04 14.63
N ASN A 7 17.85 15.15 13.74
CA ASN A 7 19.02 15.39 12.86
C ASN A 7 18.74 15.24 11.35
N LEU A 8 17.48 15.36 10.90
CA LEU A 8 17.16 15.30 9.47
C LEU A 8 17.78 16.49 8.72
N GLN A 9 18.61 16.21 7.72
CA GLN A 9 19.13 17.23 6.81
C GLN A 9 18.04 17.61 5.79
N PRO A 10 18.12 18.81 5.15
CA PRO A 10 17.16 19.20 4.11
C PRO A 10 17.02 18.18 2.96
N ALA A 11 18.09 17.46 2.63
CA ALA A 11 18.06 16.39 1.63
C ALA A 11 17.22 15.17 2.07
N ASP A 12 17.18 14.87 3.37
CA ASP A 12 16.36 13.79 3.91
C ASP A 12 14.87 14.14 3.84
N LEU A 13 14.53 15.42 4.01
CA LEU A 13 13.16 15.93 3.85
C LEU A 13 12.68 15.87 2.40
N ASP A 14 13.53 16.21 1.43
CA ASP A 14 13.19 16.10 0.00
C ASP A 14 12.95 14.63 -0.42
N ARG A 15 13.78 13.70 0.07
CA ARG A 15 13.61 12.26 -0.15
C ARG A 15 12.32 11.73 0.48
N LEU A 16 12.05 12.12 1.72
CA LEU A 16 10.81 11.76 2.40
C LEU A 16 9.58 12.30 1.64
N GLY A 17 9.64 13.55 1.17
CA GLY A 17 8.58 14.15 0.35
C GLY A 17 8.31 13.36 -0.92
N LYS A 18 9.37 12.97 -1.65
CA LYS A 18 9.26 12.12 -2.85
C LYS A 18 8.65 10.76 -2.52
N ALA A 19 9.13 10.08 -1.49
CA ALA A 19 8.59 8.78 -1.09
C ALA A 19 7.11 8.84 -0.69
N LEU A 20 6.69 9.90 0.02
CA LEU A 20 5.29 10.12 0.38
C LEU A 20 4.41 10.38 -0.85
N ILE A 21 4.88 11.16 -1.82
CA ILE A 21 4.15 11.40 -3.07
C ILE A 21 3.99 10.09 -3.84
N THR A 22 5.06 9.30 -3.99
CA THR A 22 5.00 7.98 -4.63
C THR A 22 4.01 7.06 -3.91
N LEU A 23 4.07 6.98 -2.58
CA LEU A 23 3.13 6.17 -1.80
C LEU A 23 1.68 6.62 -2.00
N ALA A 24 1.43 7.93 -2.02
CA ALA A 24 0.09 8.47 -2.25
C ALA A 24 -0.44 8.13 -3.65
N GLN A 25 0.43 8.14 -4.67
CA GLN A 25 0.09 7.73 -6.03
C GLN A 25 -0.28 6.25 -6.10
N GLU A 26 0.55 5.37 -5.51
CA GLU A 26 0.26 3.93 -5.48
C GLU A 26 -1.02 3.62 -4.70
N LEU A 27 -1.24 4.28 -3.56
CA LEU A 27 -2.47 4.15 -2.79
C LEU A 27 -3.70 4.58 -3.61
N TRP A 28 -3.57 5.65 -4.41
CA TRP A 28 -4.64 6.08 -5.30
C TRP A 28 -4.94 5.03 -6.38
N VAL A 29 -3.90 4.47 -7.02
CA VAL A 29 -4.06 3.43 -8.05
C VAL A 29 -4.75 2.19 -7.48
N VAL A 30 -4.37 1.74 -6.28
CA VAL A 30 -5.02 0.60 -5.61
C VAL A 30 -6.48 0.90 -5.31
N LYS A 31 -6.78 2.09 -4.76
CA LYS A 31 -8.14 2.52 -4.46
C LYS A 31 -9.01 2.59 -5.71
N ASP A 32 -8.47 3.13 -6.81
CA ASP A 32 -9.17 3.22 -8.09
C ASP A 32 -9.49 1.82 -8.64
N ARG A 33 -8.48 0.94 -8.70
CA ARG A 33 -8.65 -0.44 -9.14
C ARG A 33 -9.65 -1.22 -8.29
N GLN A 34 -9.63 -1.03 -6.98
CA GLN A 34 -10.58 -1.68 -6.08
C GLN A 34 -12.02 -1.21 -6.36
N ARG A 35 -12.25 0.08 -6.58
CA ARG A 35 -13.57 0.61 -6.94
C ARG A 35 -14.06 0.10 -8.29
N VAL A 36 -13.16 0.01 -9.28
CA VAL A 36 -13.48 -0.55 -10.60
C VAL A 36 -13.85 -2.03 -10.48
N LEU A 37 -13.11 -2.80 -9.67
CA LEU A 37 -13.42 -4.21 -9.40
C LEU A 37 -14.78 -4.36 -8.72
N GLU A 38 -15.06 -3.58 -7.68
CA GLU A 38 -16.35 -3.60 -6.97
C GLU A 38 -17.51 -3.26 -7.93
N ALA A 39 -17.34 -2.25 -8.80
CA ALA A 39 -18.34 -1.91 -9.81
C ALA A 39 -18.55 -3.05 -10.82
N ALA A 40 -17.47 -3.64 -11.34
CA ALA A 40 -17.56 -4.75 -12.29
C ALA A 40 -18.21 -6.00 -11.67
N LEU A 41 -17.94 -6.29 -10.39
CA LEU A 41 -18.60 -7.37 -9.65
C LEU A 41 -20.09 -7.10 -9.46
N ALA A 42 -20.46 -5.86 -9.09
CA ALA A 42 -21.85 -5.45 -8.94
C ALA A 42 -22.65 -5.54 -10.26
N GLU A 43 -22.03 -5.17 -11.39
CA GLU A 43 -22.63 -5.35 -12.73
C GLU A 43 -22.94 -6.82 -13.05
N ASN A 44 -22.21 -7.75 -12.44
CA ASN A 44 -22.43 -9.20 -12.55
C ASN A 44 -23.29 -9.76 -11.40
N GLY A 45 -23.94 -8.90 -10.61
CA GLY A 45 -24.84 -9.29 -9.51
C GLY A 45 -24.12 -9.75 -8.24
N ILE A 46 -22.82 -9.49 -8.11
CA ILE A 46 -22.01 -9.85 -6.95
C ILE A 46 -21.88 -8.62 -6.04
N THR A 47 -22.57 -8.64 -4.90
CA THR A 47 -22.48 -7.59 -3.87
C THR A 47 -21.32 -7.89 -2.91
N THR A 48 -20.21 -7.18 -3.04
CA THR A 48 -18.99 -7.41 -2.26
C THR A 48 -19.14 -7.12 -0.77
N SER A 49 -20.00 -6.18 -0.36
CA SER A 49 -20.17 -5.80 1.04
C SER A 49 -20.68 -6.95 1.92
N GLU A 50 -21.54 -7.81 1.37
CA GLU A 50 -22.09 -8.97 2.10
C GLU A 50 -21.13 -10.16 2.10
N LEU A 51 -20.28 -10.27 1.07
CA LEU A 51 -19.32 -11.37 0.91
C LEU A 51 -18.08 -11.20 1.77
N LEU A 52 -17.71 -9.96 2.10
CA LEU A 52 -16.50 -9.66 2.86
C LEU A 52 -16.73 -9.67 4.38
N ASP A 53 -17.98 -9.65 4.84
CA ASP A 53 -18.28 -9.63 6.27
C ASP A 53 -17.92 -10.99 6.89
N GLY A 54 -16.89 -11.00 7.74
CA GLY A 54 -16.32 -12.22 8.32
C GLY A 54 -15.51 -13.08 7.34
N TRP A 55 -15.19 -12.57 6.15
CA TRP A 55 -14.29 -13.28 5.23
C TRP A 55 -12.84 -13.11 5.68
N GLU A 56 -12.14 -14.23 5.80
CA GLU A 56 -10.70 -14.25 6.07
C GLU A 56 -9.96 -14.96 4.93
N PRO A 57 -8.80 -14.44 4.51
CA PRO A 57 -7.95 -15.12 3.56
C PRO A 57 -7.44 -16.44 4.16
N ASP A 58 -7.40 -17.49 3.34
CA ASP A 58 -6.79 -18.75 3.77
C ASP A 58 -5.27 -18.60 3.99
N ALA A 59 -4.62 -19.66 4.46
CA ALA A 59 -3.18 -19.64 4.75
C ALA A 59 -2.33 -19.34 3.51
N ALA A 60 -2.75 -19.79 2.33
CA ALA A 60 -2.00 -19.60 1.09
C ALA A 60 -2.11 -18.14 0.60
N LEU A 61 -3.30 -17.58 0.64
CA LEU A 61 -3.55 -16.19 0.29
C LEU A 61 -2.90 -15.25 1.32
N SER A 62 -3.00 -15.55 2.61
CA SER A 62 -2.33 -14.79 3.67
C SER A 62 -0.81 -14.73 3.47
N ALA A 63 -0.18 -15.86 3.14
CA ALA A 63 1.27 -15.90 2.86
C ALA A 63 1.64 -15.06 1.63
N THR A 64 0.78 -15.05 0.61
CA THR A 64 0.96 -14.20 -0.58
C THR A 64 0.89 -12.72 -0.21
N LEU A 65 -0.15 -12.33 0.54
CA LEU A 65 -0.34 -10.94 0.97
C LEU A 65 0.82 -10.44 1.85
N GLU A 66 1.35 -11.27 2.75
CA GLU A 66 2.51 -10.91 3.57
C GLU A 66 3.78 -10.73 2.74
N LYS A 67 4.00 -11.58 1.73
CA LYS A 67 5.12 -11.42 0.80
C LYS A 67 5.02 -10.12 0.01
N ASP A 68 3.83 -9.80 -0.51
CA ASP A 68 3.60 -8.60 -1.30
C ASP A 68 3.75 -7.34 -0.44
N ARG A 69 3.28 -7.38 0.82
CA ARG A 69 3.48 -6.31 1.81
C ARG A 69 4.98 -6.05 2.05
N ALA A 70 5.76 -7.11 2.28
CA ALA A 70 7.20 -6.99 2.50
C ALA A 70 7.91 -6.37 1.28
N ALA A 71 7.56 -6.80 0.07
CA ALA A 71 8.13 -6.25 -1.17
C ALA A 71 7.82 -4.75 -1.35
N LEU A 72 6.61 -4.30 -1.00
CA LEU A 72 6.24 -2.88 -1.03
C LEU A 72 7.08 -2.07 -0.03
N ILE A 73 7.21 -2.55 1.21
CA ILE A 73 8.00 -1.89 2.25
C ILE A 73 9.46 -1.76 1.80
N ASP A 74 10.05 -2.83 1.29
CA ASP A 74 11.42 -2.82 0.78
C ASP A 74 11.57 -1.82 -0.38
N SER A 75 10.61 -1.75 -1.29
CA SER A 75 10.65 -0.76 -2.39
C SER A 75 10.63 0.68 -1.87
N LEU A 76 9.84 0.96 -0.82
CA LEU A 76 9.75 2.30 -0.23
C LEU A 76 11.03 2.66 0.53
N LEU A 77 11.60 1.72 1.29
CA LEU A 77 12.85 1.92 2.01
C LEU A 77 14.01 2.16 1.03
N ASN A 78 14.09 1.36 -0.05
CA ASN A 78 15.09 1.57 -1.10
C ASN A 78 14.97 2.95 -1.77
N ALA A 79 13.75 3.45 -1.98
CA ALA A 79 13.53 4.78 -2.55
C ALA A 79 14.06 5.90 -1.62
N LEU A 80 14.14 5.66 -0.31
CA LEU A 80 14.70 6.60 0.67
C LEU A 80 16.24 6.52 0.74
N GLU A 81 16.84 5.37 0.42
CA GLU A 81 18.28 5.14 0.55
C GLU A 81 19.11 5.49 -0.70
N GLN A 82 18.48 5.64 -1.88
CA GLN A 82 19.21 5.91 -3.12
C GLN A 82 19.94 7.28 -3.09
N ARG A 83 21.27 7.22 -3.30
CA ARG A 83 22.22 8.35 -3.32
C ARG A 83 22.23 9.10 -4.65
#